data_AF-A0A2E7D7P0-F1
#
_entry.id   AF-A0A2E7D7P0-F1
#
_cell.length_a   1.000
_cell.length_b   1.000
_cell.length_c   1.000
_cell.angle_alpha   90.00
_cell.angle_beta   90.00
_cell.angle_gamma   90.00
#
_symmetry.space_group_name_H-M   'P 1'
#
loop_
_entity.id
_entity.type
_entity.pdbx_description
1 polymer ?
#
loop_
_entity_poly.entity_id
_entity_poly.type
_entity_poly.pdbx_seq_one_letter_code
_entity_poly.pdbx_strand_id
1 'polypeptide(L)'
;MFLFGENLVFGPNDGIETCNVGMGLLIDKSMTDPRVKLKNPVVAAVLGYLIPGAGHWYQGRYFKAAIYTVCILGTFFYGMHLGNWKTVYYKWTGRSKTIGFFAQIGVGLPAMGALIQHKRYDAPQDPFHANHRIEKESSLGEKLEAPFKGRVRFAGEDAVRDIEGQLTLVQDGGEMSWEVNGSLKGTIDGKEPIELELGDPVEVGPQIFASENISFQYLRLEEDPVQDQFASDRRYVMCHVHEKGEAHEYEVAIIEGTVPRAFWDYYQVPIEDDAEQHLNRILGKQMELALVFTWIAGLLNLLAVWDAYEGPAYGYGDEPTEEEAKKKQSESHASKTKEPEAAAAEA
;
A
#
# COMPACT_ATOMS: atom_id res chain seq x y z
N MET A 1 -48.26 11.92 51.73
CA MET A 1 -49.04 12.21 52.94
C MET A 1 -48.24 11.69 54.11
N PHE A 2 -47.66 12.60 54.89
CA PHE A 2 -46.89 12.31 56.09
C PHE A 2 -47.75 11.60 57.12
N LEU A 3 -47.24 10.55 57.76
CA LEU A 3 -47.47 10.30 59.19
C LEU A 3 -46.23 9.63 59.78
N PHE A 4 -45.50 10.42 60.57
CA PHE A 4 -44.62 9.97 61.64
C PHE A 4 -45.48 9.38 62.77
N GLY A 5 -44.98 8.32 63.42
CA GLY A 5 -45.55 7.75 64.63
C GLY A 5 -44.47 7.00 65.40
N GLU A 6 -44.21 7.48 66.62
CA GLU A 6 -43.16 7.13 67.56
C GLU A 6 -43.12 5.66 67.99
N ASN A 7 -41.93 5.16 68.35
CA ASN A 7 -41.64 4.76 69.74
C ASN A 7 -40.17 4.41 69.94
N LEU A 8 -39.53 5.15 70.86
CA LEU A 8 -38.27 4.83 71.50
C LEU A 8 -38.41 3.58 72.38
N VAL A 9 -37.43 2.66 72.30
CA VAL A 9 -36.87 1.99 73.50
C VAL A 9 -35.38 1.77 73.24
N PHE A 10 -34.53 2.45 74.01
CA PHE A 10 -33.09 2.16 74.14
C PHE A 10 -32.90 1.11 75.25
N GLY A 11 -32.15 0.06 74.96
CA GLY A 11 -31.61 -0.89 75.93
C GLY A 11 -30.30 -1.48 75.36
N PRO A 12 -29.21 -1.59 76.15
CA PRO A 12 -27.84 -1.58 75.62
C PRO A 12 -27.24 -2.98 75.52
N ASN A 13 -26.19 -3.07 74.67
CA ASN A 13 -25.18 -4.14 74.58
C ASN A 13 -25.71 -5.56 74.38
N ASP A 14 -25.41 -6.14 73.21
CA ASP A 14 -24.39 -7.18 73.10
C ASP A 14 -24.11 -7.46 71.62
N GLY A 15 -22.84 -7.60 71.30
CA GLY A 15 -22.34 -7.75 69.93
C GLY A 15 -22.92 -8.98 69.24
N ILE A 16 -23.51 -8.76 68.08
CA ILE A 16 -23.76 -9.80 67.08
C ILE A 16 -23.32 -9.25 65.73
N GLU A 17 -22.37 -9.97 65.15
CA GLU A 17 -21.88 -9.86 63.79
C GLU A 17 -23.04 -9.73 62.79
N THR A 18 -23.03 -8.67 62.00
CA THR A 18 -23.76 -8.64 60.73
C THR A 18 -22.76 -8.43 59.61
N CYS A 19 -22.61 -9.48 58.81
CA CYS A 19 -22.08 -9.47 57.45
C CYS A 19 -22.40 -8.16 56.75
N ASN A 20 -21.36 -7.42 56.36
CA ASN A 20 -21.48 -6.43 55.31
C ASN A 20 -20.71 -6.95 54.10
N VAL A 21 -21.47 -7.30 53.06
CA VAL A 21 -21.01 -7.69 51.74
C VAL A 21 -20.33 -6.47 51.12
N GLY A 22 -19.03 -6.35 51.41
CA GLY A 22 -18.13 -5.42 50.73
C GLY A 22 -17.58 -6.08 49.48
N MET A 23 -18.12 -5.66 48.34
CA MET A 23 -17.62 -5.90 46.98
C MET A 23 -16.13 -5.47 46.89
N GLY A 24 -15.22 -6.38 47.27
CA GLY A 24 -13.78 -6.22 47.19
C GLY A 24 -13.25 -7.02 46.02
N LEU A 25 -13.19 -6.36 44.86
CA LEU A 25 -12.59 -6.84 43.63
C LEU A 25 -11.07 -7.00 43.83
N LEU A 26 -10.64 -8.08 44.47
CA LEU A 26 -9.23 -8.51 44.48
C LEU A 26 -8.94 -9.24 43.17
N ILE A 27 -8.86 -8.47 42.09
CA ILE A 27 -8.02 -8.85 40.95
C ILE A 27 -6.60 -8.64 41.46
N ASP A 28 -5.98 -9.73 41.91
CA ASP A 28 -4.55 -9.81 42.18
C ASP A 28 -3.79 -9.45 40.90
N LYS A 29 -3.39 -8.18 40.84
CA LYS A 29 -2.56 -7.59 39.80
C LYS A 29 -1.18 -7.36 40.40
N SER A 30 -0.38 -8.41 40.58
CA SER A 30 1.06 -8.39 40.30
C SER A 30 1.76 -9.64 40.81
N MET A 31 2.07 -10.56 39.89
CA MET A 31 3.40 -11.19 39.87
C MET A 31 3.76 -11.46 38.41
N THR A 32 4.13 -10.39 37.70
CA THR A 32 4.81 -10.48 36.40
C THR A 32 6.30 -10.67 36.70
N ASP A 33 6.88 -11.78 36.26
CA ASP A 33 8.32 -12.05 36.35
C ASP A 33 9.14 -10.86 35.76
N PRO A 34 10.09 -10.27 36.52
CA PRO A 34 10.73 -8.99 36.19
C PRO A 34 11.96 -9.09 35.27
N ARG A 35 12.17 -10.18 34.53
CA ARG A 35 13.43 -10.34 33.76
C ARG A 35 13.45 -9.61 32.41
N VAL A 36 12.32 -9.11 31.90
CA VAL A 36 12.27 -8.28 30.68
C VAL A 36 11.37 -7.05 30.91
N LYS A 37 11.97 -5.86 31.03
CA LYS A 37 11.23 -4.59 31.04
C LYS A 37 10.59 -4.33 29.67
N LEU A 38 9.35 -4.80 29.50
CA LEU A 38 8.55 -4.48 28.32
C LEU A 38 8.19 -2.99 28.35
N LYS A 39 8.43 -2.31 27.23
CA LYS A 39 7.99 -0.92 27.03
C LYS A 39 6.47 -0.88 26.81
N ASN A 40 5.91 0.32 26.60
CA ASN A 40 4.47 0.51 26.42
C ASN A 40 3.91 -0.39 25.29
N PRO A 41 2.99 -1.33 25.59
CA PRO A 41 2.48 -2.30 24.62
C PRO A 41 1.64 -1.66 23.52
N VAL A 42 0.93 -0.56 23.82
CA VAL A 42 0.13 0.18 22.84
C VAL A 42 1.05 0.81 21.79
N VAL A 43 2.15 1.41 22.23
CA VAL A 43 3.15 2.00 21.32
C VAL A 43 3.81 0.91 20.47
N ALA A 44 4.10 -0.26 21.05
CA ALA A 44 4.61 -1.40 20.29
C ALA A 44 3.63 -1.87 19.20
N ALA A 45 2.33 -1.95 19.52
CA ALA A 45 1.30 -2.34 18.56
C ALA A 45 1.17 -1.32 17.42
N VAL A 46 1.12 -0.02 17.72
CA VAL A 46 1.03 1.03 16.71
C VAL A 46 2.27 1.02 15.81
N LEU A 47 3.47 0.91 16.37
CA LEU A 47 4.71 0.85 15.59
C LEU A 47 4.77 -0.41 14.71
N GLY A 48 4.38 -1.57 15.25
CA GLY A 48 4.30 -2.81 14.49
C GLY A 48 3.28 -2.76 13.36
N TYR A 49 2.16 -2.07 13.56
CA TYR A 49 1.15 -1.89 12.52
C TYR A 49 1.66 -0.98 11.40
N LEU A 50 2.36 0.11 11.74
CA LEU A 50 2.90 1.03 10.74
C LEU A 50 4.04 0.40 9.93
N ILE A 51 4.98 -0.26 10.62
CA ILE A 51 6.16 -0.87 10.02
C ILE A 51 6.28 -2.30 10.54
N PRO A 52 6.15 -3.32 9.67
CA PRO A 52 6.28 -4.71 10.06
C PRO A 52 7.57 -4.99 10.85
N GLY A 53 7.42 -5.51 12.06
CA GLY A 53 8.52 -5.84 12.98
C GLY A 53 8.99 -4.70 13.90
N ALA A 54 8.60 -3.44 13.67
CA ALA A 54 9.05 -2.30 14.49
C ALA A 54 8.54 -2.36 15.95
N GLY A 55 7.38 -2.95 16.19
CA GLY A 55 6.86 -3.16 17.54
C GLY A 55 7.76 -4.05 18.41
N HIS A 56 8.28 -5.15 17.85
CA HIS A 56 9.21 -6.03 18.53
C HIS A 56 10.58 -5.38 18.73
N TRP A 57 11.03 -4.60 17.74
CA TRP A 57 12.25 -3.80 17.88
C TRP A 57 12.12 -2.83 19.06
N TYR A 58 11.00 -2.10 19.14
CA TYR A 58 10.74 -1.17 20.24
C TYR A 58 10.83 -1.86 21.60
N GLN A 59 10.29 -3.08 21.72
CA GLN A 59 10.36 -3.87 22.95
C GLN A 59 11.71 -4.57 23.20
N GLY A 60 12.72 -4.39 22.34
CA GLY A 60 14.05 -4.99 22.47
C GLY A 60 14.13 -6.45 21.99
N ARG A 61 13.09 -6.96 21.32
CA ARG A 61 13.01 -8.33 20.80
C ARG A 61 13.51 -8.40 19.35
N TYR A 62 14.81 -8.15 19.15
CA TYR A 62 15.41 -7.97 17.82
C TYR A 62 15.30 -9.20 16.90
N PHE A 63 15.43 -10.42 17.43
CA PHE A 63 15.32 -11.64 16.62
C PHE A 63 13.92 -11.78 16.03
N LYS A 64 12.87 -11.58 16.85
CA LYS A 64 11.48 -11.56 16.39
C LYS A 64 11.26 -10.43 15.39
N ALA A 65 11.77 -9.23 15.68
CA ALA A 65 11.67 -8.09 14.78
C ALA A 65 12.22 -8.44 13.38
N ALA A 66 13.43 -9.01 13.31
CA ALA A 66 14.06 -9.39 12.05
C ALA A 66 13.24 -10.43 11.28
N ILE A 67 12.78 -11.50 11.94
CA ILE A 67 11.94 -12.53 11.29
C ILE A 67 10.66 -11.92 10.73
N TYR A 68 9.92 -11.15 11.55
CA TYR A 68 8.67 -10.55 11.09
C TYR A 68 8.88 -9.54 9.96
N THR A 69 9.87 -8.66 10.07
CA THR A 69 10.19 -7.71 8.99
C THR A 69 10.53 -8.44 7.69
N VAL A 70 11.45 -9.41 7.72
CA VAL A 70 11.89 -10.13 6.52
C VAL A 70 10.77 -10.97 5.93
N CYS A 71 10.03 -11.73 6.74
CA CYS A 71 8.95 -12.57 6.27
C CYS A 71 7.80 -11.73 5.71
N ILE A 72 7.28 -10.75 6.47
CA ILE A 72 6.11 -9.98 6.05
C ILE A 72 6.43 -9.12 4.82
N LEU A 73 7.52 -8.33 4.87
CA LEU A 73 7.88 -7.47 3.74
C LEU A 73 8.35 -8.32 2.55
N GLY A 74 9.08 -9.41 2.77
CA GLY A 74 9.48 -10.33 1.72
C GLY A 74 8.27 -10.93 1.00
N THR A 75 7.30 -11.45 1.74
CA THR A 75 6.04 -11.97 1.19
C THR A 75 5.24 -10.88 0.46
N PHE A 76 5.15 -9.67 1.04
CA PHE A 76 4.46 -8.55 0.42
C PHE A 76 5.10 -8.12 -0.90
N PHE A 77 6.40 -7.83 -0.91
CA PHE A 77 7.11 -7.38 -2.11
C PHE A 77 7.22 -8.47 -3.16
N TYR A 78 7.34 -9.74 -2.76
CA TYR A 78 7.25 -10.86 -3.68
C TYR A 78 5.87 -10.93 -4.35
N GLY A 79 4.79 -10.74 -3.58
CA GLY A 79 3.43 -10.61 -4.13
C GLY A 79 3.28 -9.41 -5.07
N MET A 80 3.81 -8.23 -4.70
CA MET A 80 3.83 -7.06 -5.59
C MET A 80 4.57 -7.36 -6.90
N HIS A 81 5.73 -8.02 -6.83
CA HIS A 81 6.52 -8.38 -8.00
C HIS A 81 5.78 -9.34 -8.93
N LEU A 82 5.12 -10.38 -8.39
CA LEU A 82 4.36 -11.36 -9.18
C LEU A 82 3.20 -10.75 -9.97
N GLY A 83 2.61 -9.66 -9.49
CA GLY A 83 1.54 -8.95 -10.20
C GLY A 83 1.97 -7.62 -10.78
N ASN A 84 3.22 -7.50 -11.22
CA ASN A 84 3.78 -6.33 -11.92
C ASN A 84 3.59 -4.99 -11.19
N TRP A 85 3.61 -5.02 -9.85
CA TRP A 85 3.34 -3.87 -8.98
C TRP A 85 1.93 -3.27 -9.11
N LYS A 86 0.96 -4.07 -9.58
CA LYS A 86 -0.45 -3.68 -9.80
C LYS A 86 -1.45 -4.46 -8.95
N THR A 87 -1.00 -5.07 -7.87
CA THR A 87 -1.84 -5.93 -7.00
C THR A 87 -2.46 -5.19 -5.83
N VAL A 88 -1.84 -4.10 -5.38
CA VAL A 88 -2.27 -3.33 -4.21
C VAL A 88 -2.72 -1.95 -4.67
N TYR A 89 -4.03 -1.77 -4.70
CA TYR A 89 -4.70 -0.51 -4.97
C TYR A 89 -6.09 -0.54 -4.33
N TYR A 90 -6.70 0.62 -4.16
CA TYR A 90 -8.05 0.74 -3.60
C TYR A 90 -9.02 1.29 -4.64
N LYS A 91 -10.06 0.52 -4.95
CA LYS A 91 -11.13 0.88 -5.88
C LYS A 91 -12.47 0.38 -5.37
N TRP A 92 -13.42 1.29 -5.21
CA TRP A 92 -14.77 0.99 -4.72
C TRP A 92 -15.89 1.20 -5.76
N THR A 93 -15.53 1.77 -6.91
CA THR A 93 -16.40 2.08 -8.05
C THR A 93 -16.03 1.21 -9.25
N GLY A 94 -16.98 0.99 -10.17
CA GLY A 94 -16.77 0.17 -11.36
C GLY A 94 -17.09 -1.32 -11.18
N ARG A 95 -16.60 -2.15 -12.13
CA ARG A 95 -16.94 -3.58 -12.22
C ARG A 95 -16.22 -4.43 -11.17
N SER A 96 -14.96 -4.12 -10.88
CA SER A 96 -14.10 -4.86 -9.94
C SER A 96 -13.87 -4.05 -8.66
N LYS A 97 -14.49 -4.48 -7.56
CA LYS A 97 -14.24 -3.91 -6.23
C LYS A 97 -13.07 -4.62 -5.57
N THR A 98 -12.10 -3.87 -5.06
CA THR A 98 -10.91 -4.43 -4.40
C THR A 98 -11.16 -4.76 -2.92
N ILE A 99 -12.05 -5.69 -2.64
CA ILE A 99 -12.34 -6.12 -1.25
C ILE A 99 -11.08 -6.68 -0.58
N GLY A 100 -10.21 -7.35 -1.36
CA GLY A 100 -8.92 -7.86 -0.88
C GLY A 100 -7.99 -6.79 -0.29
N PHE A 101 -8.19 -5.51 -0.62
CA PHE A 101 -7.41 -4.41 -0.05
C PHE A 101 -7.53 -4.31 1.48
N PHE A 102 -8.67 -4.72 2.06
CA PHE A 102 -8.83 -4.75 3.52
C PHE A 102 -7.88 -5.73 4.23
N ALA A 103 -7.43 -6.79 3.53
CA ALA A 103 -6.35 -7.62 4.05
C ALA A 103 -5.01 -6.92 3.84
N GLN A 104 -4.77 -6.34 2.66
CA GLN A 104 -3.50 -5.71 2.29
C GLN A 104 -3.15 -4.50 3.16
N ILE A 105 -4.13 -3.68 3.56
CA ILE A 105 -3.91 -2.55 4.49
C ILE A 105 -3.37 -3.01 5.85
N GLY A 106 -3.54 -4.29 6.20
CA GLY A 106 -2.94 -4.91 7.36
C GLY A 106 -1.40 -4.87 7.36
N VAL A 107 -0.75 -4.78 6.19
CA VAL A 107 0.72 -4.67 6.05
C VAL A 107 1.25 -3.35 6.61
N GLY A 108 0.40 -2.33 6.75
CA GLY A 108 0.79 -1.01 7.26
C GLY A 108 1.17 -0.02 6.15
N LEU A 109 2.20 0.79 6.41
CA LEU A 109 2.68 1.84 5.50
C LEU A 109 2.88 1.39 4.06
N PRO A 110 3.43 0.20 3.77
CA PRO A 110 3.62 -0.25 2.39
C PRO A 110 2.33 -0.33 1.57
N ALA A 111 1.17 -0.61 2.18
CA ALA A 111 -0.11 -0.71 1.48
C ALA A 111 -1.00 0.53 1.63
N MET A 112 -0.75 1.36 2.66
CA MET A 112 -1.55 2.57 2.89
C MET A 112 -1.39 3.64 1.79
N GLY A 113 -0.28 3.63 1.04
CA GLY A 113 -0.06 4.54 -0.09
C GLY A 113 -1.21 4.53 -1.11
N ALA A 114 -1.82 3.37 -1.33
CA ALA A 114 -2.97 3.18 -2.23
C ALA A 114 -4.16 4.07 -1.90
N LEU A 115 -4.41 4.39 -0.63
CA LEU A 115 -5.52 5.28 -0.23
C LEU A 115 -5.24 6.74 -0.63
N ILE A 116 -3.98 7.17 -0.50
CA ILE A 116 -3.56 8.51 -0.95
C ILE A 116 -3.67 8.57 -2.48
N GLN A 117 -3.24 7.52 -3.17
CA GLN A 117 -3.31 7.44 -4.62
C GLN A 117 -4.75 7.40 -5.15
N HIS A 118 -5.65 6.69 -4.49
CA HIS A 118 -7.07 6.70 -4.83
C HIS A 118 -7.67 8.11 -4.74
N LYS A 119 -7.36 8.87 -3.67
CA LYS A 119 -7.80 10.26 -3.56
C LYS A 119 -7.24 11.16 -4.66
N ARG A 120 -5.97 10.96 -5.04
CA ARG A 120 -5.35 11.69 -6.15
C ARG A 120 -5.97 11.31 -7.50
N TYR A 121 -6.32 10.03 -7.67
CA TYR A 121 -6.96 9.50 -8.87
C TYR A 121 -8.37 10.07 -9.04
N ASP A 122 -9.15 10.18 -7.95
CA ASP A 122 -10.53 10.70 -7.96
C ASP A 122 -10.62 12.23 -7.94
N ALA A 123 -9.53 12.93 -7.63
CA ALA A 123 -9.48 14.37 -7.77
C ALA A 123 -9.81 14.75 -9.23
N PRO A 124 -10.70 15.75 -9.46
CA PRO A 124 -10.97 16.25 -10.80
C PRO A 124 -9.63 16.61 -11.46
N GLN A 125 -9.33 15.95 -12.57
CA GLN A 125 -8.22 16.35 -13.44
C GLN A 125 -8.82 17.35 -14.41
N ASP A 126 -8.21 18.53 -14.52
CA ASP A 126 -8.76 19.60 -15.36
C ASP A 126 -9.01 19.09 -16.78
N PRO A 127 -10.16 19.44 -17.39
CA PRO A 127 -10.62 18.82 -18.62
C PRO A 127 -9.68 19.12 -19.78
N PHE A 128 -9.05 18.10 -20.33
CA PHE A 128 -8.53 18.19 -21.69
C PHE A 128 -8.99 16.99 -22.51
N HIS A 129 -9.41 17.32 -23.73
CA HIS A 129 -10.30 16.59 -24.62
C HIS A 129 -10.33 15.07 -24.44
N ALA A 130 -11.45 14.60 -23.90
CA ALA A 130 -11.82 13.20 -23.91
C ALA A 130 -12.19 12.77 -25.32
N ASN A 131 -11.32 12.00 -25.96
CA ASN A 131 -11.79 11.06 -26.96
C ASN A 131 -12.51 9.90 -26.24
N HIS A 132 -13.59 9.38 -26.85
CA HIS A 132 -14.68 8.57 -26.27
C HIS A 132 -14.33 7.21 -25.59
N ARG A 133 -13.10 6.99 -25.14
CA ARG A 133 -12.66 5.72 -24.54
C ARG A 133 -12.09 5.81 -23.14
N ILE A 134 -11.64 6.98 -22.68
CA ILE A 134 -11.08 7.15 -21.34
C ILE A 134 -12.03 8.08 -20.57
N GLU A 135 -12.72 7.56 -19.55
CA GLU A 135 -13.65 8.34 -18.70
C GLU A 135 -12.96 9.43 -17.85
N LYS A 136 -11.64 9.58 -18.00
CA LYS A 136 -10.82 10.54 -17.26
C LYS A 136 -10.18 11.53 -18.22
N GLU A 137 -10.63 12.77 -18.10
CA GLU A 137 -10.06 13.91 -18.80
C GLU A 137 -8.63 14.12 -18.32
N SER A 138 -7.75 14.44 -19.26
CA SER A 138 -6.33 14.59 -18.97
C SER A 138 -6.01 16.00 -18.56
N SER A 139 -5.38 16.20 -17.41
CA SER A 139 -4.80 17.51 -17.11
C SER A 139 -3.45 17.64 -17.81
N LEU A 140 -3.36 18.59 -18.74
CA LEU A 140 -2.12 19.33 -18.88
C LEU A 140 -1.97 20.14 -17.57
N GLY A 141 -0.83 20.06 -16.89
CA GLY A 141 -0.54 21.09 -15.88
C GLY A 141 -0.36 22.46 -16.56
N GLU A 142 0.18 23.46 -15.85
CA GLU A 142 0.56 24.74 -16.50
C GLU A 142 1.52 24.54 -17.68
N LYS A 143 2.37 23.49 -17.61
CA LYS A 143 3.38 23.17 -18.62
C LYS A 143 3.75 21.69 -18.57
N LEU A 144 3.81 21.04 -19.73
CA LEU A 144 4.34 19.69 -19.89
C LEU A 144 5.62 19.74 -20.72
N GLU A 145 6.76 19.57 -20.04
CA GLU A 145 8.07 19.38 -20.68
C GLU A 145 8.55 17.96 -20.45
N ALA A 146 8.69 17.18 -21.53
CA ALA A 146 9.10 15.79 -21.43
C ALA A 146 9.78 15.29 -22.71
N PRO A 147 10.66 14.27 -22.63
CA PRO A 147 11.13 13.59 -23.82
C PRO A 147 9.95 12.86 -24.47
N PHE A 148 9.80 13.05 -25.78
CA PHE A 148 8.79 12.44 -26.61
C PHE A 148 9.43 11.43 -27.54
N LYS A 149 8.76 10.29 -27.65
CA LYS A 149 9.10 9.23 -28.59
C LYS A 149 7.82 8.76 -29.26
N GLY A 150 7.80 8.85 -30.58
CA GLY A 150 6.60 8.59 -31.35
C GLY A 150 6.86 8.55 -32.83
N ARG A 151 5.81 8.85 -33.58
CA ARG A 151 5.76 8.89 -35.03
C ARG A 151 5.17 10.21 -35.48
N VAL A 152 5.47 10.57 -36.73
CA VAL A 152 4.91 11.72 -37.42
C VAL A 152 4.43 11.31 -38.80
N ARG A 153 3.33 11.91 -39.26
CA ARG A 153 2.86 11.85 -40.64
C ARG A 153 2.60 13.27 -41.14
N PHE A 154 3.26 13.67 -42.21
CA PHE A 154 3.08 14.98 -42.83
C PHE A 154 1.86 14.98 -43.75
N ALA A 155 1.16 16.11 -43.81
CA ALA A 155 0.05 16.32 -44.71
C ALA A 155 0.52 16.20 -46.17
N GLY A 156 -0.10 15.30 -46.93
CA GLY A 156 0.29 15.00 -48.31
C GLY A 156 1.30 13.86 -48.46
N GLU A 157 1.81 13.30 -47.36
CA GLU A 157 2.64 12.10 -47.36
C GLU A 157 1.91 10.94 -46.66
N ASP A 158 1.85 9.78 -47.30
CA ASP A 158 1.35 8.55 -46.66
C ASP A 158 2.41 7.90 -45.74
N ALA A 159 3.68 8.32 -45.87
CA ALA A 159 4.78 7.77 -45.10
C ALA A 159 4.71 8.22 -43.64
N VAL A 160 4.76 7.25 -42.73
CA VAL A 160 4.89 7.48 -41.29
C VAL A 160 6.37 7.36 -40.94
N ARG A 161 6.91 8.34 -40.22
CA ARG A 161 8.33 8.41 -39.84
C ARG A 161 8.47 8.41 -38.32
N ASP A 162 9.58 7.90 -37.81
CA ASP A 162 9.83 7.89 -36.37
C ASP A 162 10.36 9.26 -35.93
N ILE A 163 9.90 9.76 -34.79
CA ILE A 163 10.32 11.05 -34.24
C ILE A 163 10.66 10.91 -32.76
N GLU A 164 11.80 11.46 -32.39
CA GLU A 164 12.28 11.53 -31.01
C GLU A 164 12.73 12.95 -30.70
N GLY A 165 12.37 13.48 -29.53
CA GLY A 165 12.70 14.86 -29.20
C GLY A 165 12.26 15.28 -27.82
N GLN A 166 12.31 16.58 -27.57
CA GLN A 166 11.77 17.23 -26.40
C GLN A 166 10.45 17.92 -26.76
N LEU A 167 9.38 17.46 -26.12
CA LEU A 167 8.04 18.01 -26.24
C LEU A 167 7.83 19.06 -25.15
N THR A 168 7.33 20.23 -25.54
CA THR A 168 6.88 21.28 -24.64
C THR A 168 5.46 21.65 -25.01
N LEU A 169 4.49 21.35 -24.15
CA LEU A 169 3.11 21.79 -24.29
C LEU A 169 2.80 22.79 -23.18
N VAL A 170 2.15 23.90 -23.53
CA VAL A 170 1.74 24.97 -22.62
C VAL A 170 0.27 25.23 -22.87
N GLN A 171 -0.51 25.26 -21.78
CA GLN A 171 -1.89 25.73 -21.86
C GLN A 171 -1.86 27.25 -21.86
N ASP A 172 -2.31 27.90 -22.95
CA ASP A 172 -2.35 29.35 -23.01
C ASP A 172 -3.57 29.85 -22.22
N GLY A 173 -3.31 30.31 -20.99
CA GLY A 173 -4.31 30.65 -19.97
C GLY A 173 -4.99 32.00 -20.21
N GLY A 174 -5.57 32.23 -21.38
CA GLY A 174 -6.56 33.29 -21.55
C GLY A 174 -7.80 32.98 -20.70
N GLU A 175 -8.38 33.98 -20.04
CA GLU A 175 -9.57 33.84 -19.16
C GLU A 175 -10.79 33.15 -19.82
N MET A 176 -10.76 32.99 -21.15
CA MET A 176 -11.75 32.29 -21.98
C MET A 176 -11.14 31.45 -23.12
N SER A 177 -9.81 31.26 -23.18
CA SER A 177 -9.16 30.42 -24.20
C SER A 177 -8.60 29.17 -23.56
N TRP A 178 -8.85 28.01 -24.18
CA TRP A 178 -8.33 26.71 -23.77
C TRP A 178 -7.35 26.15 -24.80
N GLU A 179 -6.81 27.02 -25.65
CA GLU A 179 -5.91 26.62 -26.71
C GLU A 179 -4.59 26.08 -26.13
N VAL A 180 -4.23 24.87 -26.54
CA VAL A 180 -2.95 24.26 -26.16
C VAL A 180 -1.97 24.52 -27.28
N ASN A 181 -0.93 25.29 -26.95
CA ASN A 181 0.17 25.57 -27.86
C ASN A 181 1.42 24.85 -27.36
N GLY A 182 2.25 24.39 -28.29
CA GLY A 182 3.48 23.73 -27.91
C GLY A 182 4.51 23.70 -29.01
N SER A 183 5.68 23.14 -28.68
CA SER A 183 6.74 22.90 -29.64
C SER A 183 7.36 21.53 -29.41
N LEU A 184 7.72 20.85 -30.48
CA LEU A 184 8.52 19.63 -30.45
C LEU A 184 9.86 19.89 -31.13
N LYS A 185 10.94 19.75 -30.37
CA LYS A 185 12.32 19.86 -30.87
C LYS A 185 12.98 18.50 -30.88
N GLY A 186 13.32 17.99 -32.05
CA GLY A 186 13.80 16.62 -32.14
C GLY A 186 14.47 16.26 -33.43
N THR A 187 14.56 14.96 -33.67
CA THR A 187 15.09 14.36 -34.88
C THR A 187 14.09 13.36 -35.45
N ILE A 188 13.87 13.43 -36.76
CA ILE A 188 13.12 12.44 -37.52
C ILE A 188 14.08 11.37 -38.03
N ASP A 189 13.70 10.10 -37.87
CA ASP A 189 14.47 8.89 -38.20
C ASP A 189 15.92 8.93 -37.65
N GLY A 190 16.12 9.66 -36.54
CA GLY A 190 17.41 9.89 -35.90
C GLY A 190 18.43 10.69 -36.73
N LYS A 191 18.01 11.36 -37.80
CA LYS A 191 18.94 12.04 -38.75
C LYS A 191 18.57 13.49 -39.03
N GLU A 192 17.28 13.78 -39.23
CA GLU A 192 16.82 15.10 -39.68
C GLU A 192 16.34 15.92 -38.48
N PRO A 193 17.06 17.00 -38.08
CA PRO A 193 16.59 17.87 -37.01
C PRO A 193 15.31 18.60 -37.45
N ILE A 194 14.32 18.63 -36.57
CA ILE A 194 13.05 19.32 -36.82
C ILE A 194 12.56 20.06 -35.58
N GLU A 195 11.91 21.20 -35.82
CA GLU A 195 11.18 21.98 -34.84
C GLU A 195 9.75 22.12 -35.38
N LEU A 196 8.78 21.57 -34.64
CA LEU A 196 7.37 21.57 -35.02
C LEU A 196 6.58 22.38 -34.00
N GLU A 197 5.74 23.30 -34.48
CA GLU A 197 4.77 24.02 -33.66
C GLU A 197 3.51 23.16 -33.52
N LEU A 198 3.14 22.85 -32.28
CA LEU A 198 2.02 22.00 -31.93
C LEU A 198 0.83 22.85 -31.55
N GLY A 199 -0.34 22.44 -31.99
CA GLY A 199 -1.61 23.08 -31.67
C GLY A 199 -2.75 22.07 -31.60
N ASP A 200 -3.95 22.60 -31.38
CA ASP A 200 -5.15 21.79 -31.22
C ASP A 200 -5.63 21.11 -32.51
N PRO A 201 -6.23 19.91 -32.46
CA PRO A 201 -6.53 19.16 -31.25
C PRO A 201 -5.28 18.46 -30.69
N VAL A 202 -5.18 18.46 -29.37
CA VAL A 202 -4.18 17.69 -28.63
C VAL A 202 -4.92 16.63 -27.80
N GLU A 203 -4.33 15.45 -27.68
CA GLU A 203 -4.74 14.41 -26.74
C GLU A 203 -3.53 14.03 -25.92
N VAL A 204 -3.62 14.15 -24.61
CA VAL A 204 -2.57 13.70 -23.69
C VAL A 204 -3.20 12.70 -22.74
N GLY A 205 -2.48 11.64 -22.38
CA GLY A 205 -2.90 10.69 -21.38
C GLY A 205 -2.99 11.32 -19.99
N PRO A 206 -3.91 10.89 -19.11
CA PRO A 206 -4.05 11.42 -17.75
C PRO A 206 -2.73 11.42 -17.00
N GLN A 207 -2.47 12.42 -16.16
CA GLN A 207 -1.23 12.45 -15.38
C GLN A 207 -1.15 11.27 -14.41
N ILE A 208 -2.26 10.95 -13.74
CA ILE A 208 -2.34 9.86 -12.75
C ILE A 208 -3.19 8.74 -13.33
N PHE A 209 -2.56 7.59 -13.56
CA PHE A 209 -3.18 6.43 -14.21
C PHE A 209 -2.36 5.19 -13.87
N ALA A 210 -3.02 4.05 -13.63
CA ALA A 210 -2.28 2.86 -13.28
C ALA A 210 -1.61 2.26 -14.53
N SER A 211 -2.34 2.10 -15.62
CA SER A 211 -1.77 1.50 -16.83
C SER A 211 -2.54 1.95 -18.06
N GLU A 212 -1.89 2.76 -18.88
CA GLU A 212 -2.51 3.41 -20.03
C GLU A 212 -2.32 2.60 -21.30
N ASN A 213 -3.34 2.58 -22.15
CA ASN A 213 -3.22 2.05 -23.50
C ASN A 213 -2.40 3.03 -24.35
N ILE A 214 -1.21 2.60 -24.76
CA ILE A 214 -0.26 3.37 -25.56
C ILE A 214 -0.19 2.90 -27.02
N SER A 215 -1.13 2.07 -27.46
CA SER A 215 -1.20 1.64 -28.86
C SER A 215 -1.47 2.82 -29.77
N PHE A 216 -0.72 2.88 -30.88
CA PHE A 216 -1.02 3.80 -31.97
C PHE A 216 -2.45 3.58 -32.49
N GLN A 217 -3.20 4.67 -32.55
CA GLN A 217 -4.56 4.80 -33.07
C GLN A 217 -4.58 5.52 -34.41
N TYR A 218 -3.77 6.57 -34.59
CA TYR A 218 -3.77 7.43 -35.78
C TYR A 218 -2.65 7.11 -36.78
N LEU A 219 -1.48 6.76 -36.25
CA LEU A 219 -0.23 6.45 -36.94
C LEU A 219 0.11 4.95 -36.84
N ARG A 220 -0.93 4.12 -36.80
CA ARG A 220 -0.81 2.66 -36.80
C ARG A 220 -0.32 2.16 -38.16
N LEU A 221 0.67 1.27 -38.14
CA LEU A 221 1.22 0.56 -39.29
C LEU A 221 0.71 -0.88 -39.31
N GLU A 222 0.77 -1.55 -40.48
CA GLU A 222 0.38 -2.97 -40.60
C GLU A 222 1.26 -3.90 -39.75
N GLU A 223 2.51 -3.49 -39.49
CA GLU A 223 3.47 -4.23 -38.66
C GLU A 223 3.20 -4.11 -37.16
N ASP A 224 2.37 -3.16 -36.73
CA ASP A 224 2.09 -2.94 -35.32
C ASP A 224 1.30 -4.10 -34.70
N PRO A 225 1.49 -4.38 -33.40
CA PRO A 225 0.74 -5.41 -32.71
C PRO A 225 -0.77 -5.19 -32.80
N VAL A 226 -1.50 -6.23 -33.17
CA VAL A 226 -2.97 -6.22 -33.21
C VAL A 226 -3.59 -6.02 -31.82
N GLN A 227 -2.88 -6.43 -30.76
CA GLN A 227 -3.34 -6.32 -29.38
C GLN A 227 -2.94 -4.98 -28.76
N ASP A 228 -3.83 -4.44 -27.93
CA ASP A 228 -3.58 -3.22 -27.18
C ASP A 228 -2.37 -3.36 -26.25
N GLN A 229 -1.49 -2.36 -26.31
CA GLN A 229 -0.29 -2.27 -25.51
C GLN A 229 -0.54 -1.35 -24.33
N PHE A 230 -0.21 -1.82 -23.14
CA PHE A 230 -0.42 -1.07 -21.91
C PHE A 230 0.93 -0.71 -21.27
N ALA A 231 1.06 0.53 -20.80
CA ALA A 231 2.23 1.00 -20.09
C ALA A 231 1.86 1.85 -18.87
N SER A 232 2.60 1.65 -17.78
CA SER A 232 2.45 2.46 -16.56
C SER A 232 3.42 3.62 -16.52
N ASP A 233 4.61 3.45 -17.09
CA ASP A 233 5.71 4.41 -17.05
C ASP A 233 5.63 5.45 -18.17
N ARG A 234 4.56 5.42 -18.97
CA ARG A 234 4.36 6.26 -20.13
C ARG A 234 2.95 6.83 -20.17
N ARG A 235 2.80 7.97 -20.84
CA ARG A 235 1.55 8.63 -21.18
C ARG A 235 1.42 8.68 -22.68
N TYR A 236 0.24 8.37 -23.20
CA TYR A 236 -0.06 8.54 -24.60
C TYR A 236 -0.12 10.04 -24.95
N VAL A 237 0.36 10.43 -26.14
CA VAL A 237 0.28 11.81 -26.62
C VAL A 237 -0.01 11.80 -28.12
N MET A 238 -1.00 12.55 -28.55
CA MET A 238 -1.27 12.89 -29.94
C MET A 238 -1.43 14.41 -30.05
N CYS A 239 -0.82 15.01 -31.06
CA CYS A 239 -0.96 16.44 -31.33
C CYS A 239 -1.00 16.68 -32.84
N HIS A 240 -1.76 17.70 -33.24
CA HIS A 240 -1.67 18.25 -34.58
C HIS A 240 -0.57 19.32 -34.64
N VAL A 241 0.08 19.38 -35.79
CA VAL A 241 1.10 20.37 -36.10
C VAL A 241 0.48 21.39 -37.03
N HIS A 242 0.50 22.64 -36.62
CA HIS A 242 -0.06 23.74 -37.40
C HIS A 242 1.02 24.73 -37.80
N GLU A 243 0.92 25.23 -39.03
CA GLU A 243 1.79 26.30 -39.51
C GLU A 243 0.94 27.53 -39.82
N LYS A 244 1.35 28.68 -39.26
CA LYS A 244 0.64 29.96 -39.43
C LYS A 244 0.91 30.53 -40.82
N GLY A 245 -0.04 30.36 -41.74
CA GLY A 245 -0.07 31.04 -43.04
C GLY A 245 -0.60 32.48 -42.93
N GLU A 246 -0.40 33.29 -43.97
CA GLU A 246 -0.81 34.72 -44.01
C GLU A 246 -2.33 34.96 -43.86
N ALA A 247 -3.17 33.93 -44.03
CA ALA A 247 -4.64 34.06 -43.97
C ALA A 247 -5.38 32.91 -43.25
N HIS A 248 -4.81 31.70 -43.19
CA HIS A 248 -5.41 30.52 -42.55
C HIS A 248 -4.32 29.64 -41.91
N GLU A 249 -4.67 28.98 -40.82
CA GLU A 249 -3.86 27.95 -40.16
C GLU A 249 -4.08 26.62 -40.88
N TYR A 250 -3.00 25.98 -41.30
CA TYR A 250 -3.05 24.70 -42.01
C TYR A 250 -2.41 23.61 -41.16
N GLU A 251 -3.08 22.47 -41.07
CA GLU A 251 -2.52 21.26 -40.50
C GLU A 251 -1.42 20.73 -41.43
N VAL A 252 -0.19 20.68 -40.92
CA VAL A 252 1.00 20.25 -41.68
C VAL A 252 1.42 18.84 -41.33
N ALA A 253 1.11 18.36 -40.12
CA ALA A 253 1.41 17.00 -39.71
C ALA A 253 0.59 16.57 -38.48
N ILE A 254 0.55 15.27 -38.24
CA ILE A 254 0.08 14.68 -36.99
C ILE A 254 1.26 13.98 -36.34
N ILE A 255 1.45 14.20 -35.04
CA ILE A 255 2.37 13.44 -34.21
C ILE A 255 1.59 12.54 -33.24
N GLU A 256 2.08 11.34 -33.01
CA GLU A 256 1.51 10.40 -32.05
C GLU A 256 2.63 9.62 -31.38
N GLY A 257 2.56 9.43 -30.06
CA GLY A 257 3.62 8.75 -29.33
C GLY A 257 3.41 8.74 -27.84
N THR A 258 4.52 8.74 -27.12
CA THR A 258 4.52 8.64 -25.65
C THR A 258 5.51 9.59 -24.99
N VAL A 259 5.17 10.00 -23.77
CA VAL A 259 6.05 10.72 -22.84
C VAL A 259 6.17 9.94 -21.53
N PRO A 260 7.27 10.06 -20.77
CA PRO A 260 7.42 9.35 -19.50
C PRO A 260 6.43 9.82 -18.44
N ARG A 261 6.03 8.89 -17.58
CA ARG A 261 5.23 9.12 -16.38
C ARG A 261 6.09 8.90 -15.13
N ALA A 262 5.96 9.79 -14.15
CA ALA A 262 6.67 9.65 -12.88
C ALA A 262 6.21 8.39 -12.12
N PHE A 263 7.14 7.77 -11.39
CA PHE A 263 6.85 6.58 -10.56
C PHE A 263 5.61 6.75 -9.66
N TRP A 264 5.53 7.90 -8.98
CA TRP A 264 4.44 8.22 -8.06
C TRP A 264 3.10 8.46 -8.72
N ASP A 265 3.05 8.58 -10.05
CA ASP A 265 1.83 8.84 -10.81
C ASP A 265 1.18 7.55 -11.35
N TYR A 266 1.82 6.39 -11.14
CA TYR A 266 1.23 5.08 -11.44
C TYR A 266 1.35 4.05 -10.32
N TYR A 267 2.20 4.28 -9.31
CA TYR A 267 2.41 3.34 -8.21
C TYR A 267 1.18 3.28 -7.29
N GLN A 268 0.61 2.09 -7.12
CA GLN A 268 -0.60 1.83 -6.30
C GLN A 268 -1.84 2.66 -6.68
N VAL A 269 -1.85 3.23 -7.88
CA VAL A 269 -3.02 3.92 -8.45
C VAL A 269 -4.10 2.87 -8.77
N PRO A 270 -5.39 3.20 -8.59
CA PRO A 270 -6.48 2.31 -8.97
C PRO A 270 -6.39 1.89 -10.43
N ILE A 271 -6.48 0.59 -10.71
CA ILE A 271 -6.38 0.09 -12.08
C ILE A 271 -7.68 0.26 -12.88
N GLU A 272 -7.52 0.52 -14.16
CA GLU A 272 -8.58 0.63 -15.14
C GLU A 272 -9.08 -0.74 -15.60
N ASP A 273 -10.35 -0.85 -15.98
CA ASP A 273 -11.00 -2.15 -16.22
C ASP A 273 -10.41 -2.90 -17.43
N ASP A 274 -9.94 -2.17 -18.44
CA ASP A 274 -9.27 -2.69 -19.64
C ASP A 274 -7.85 -3.17 -19.32
N ALA A 275 -7.09 -2.38 -18.56
CA ALA A 275 -5.78 -2.76 -18.05
C ALA A 275 -5.85 -3.97 -17.11
N GLU A 276 -6.86 -4.05 -16.25
CA GLU A 276 -7.10 -5.20 -15.37
C GLU A 276 -7.35 -6.46 -16.19
N GLN A 277 -8.20 -6.38 -17.22
CA GLN A 277 -8.46 -7.50 -18.13
C GLN A 277 -7.20 -7.92 -18.88
N HIS A 278 -6.40 -6.96 -19.35
CA HIS A 278 -5.13 -7.22 -19.99
C HIS A 278 -4.18 -7.95 -19.04
N LEU A 279 -3.97 -7.44 -17.82
CA LEU A 279 -3.12 -8.07 -16.81
C LEU A 279 -3.58 -9.48 -16.45
N ASN A 280 -4.88 -9.67 -16.25
CA ASN A 280 -5.45 -11.00 -15.98
C ASN A 280 -5.24 -11.96 -17.15
N ARG A 281 -5.29 -11.47 -18.39
CA ARG A 281 -5.01 -12.26 -19.59
C ARG A 281 -3.54 -12.67 -19.69
N ILE A 282 -2.60 -11.77 -19.38
CA ILE A 282 -1.16 -12.04 -19.54
C ILE A 282 -0.56 -12.82 -18.36
N LEU A 283 -0.98 -12.54 -17.13
CA LEU A 283 -0.43 -13.16 -15.91
C LEU A 283 -1.24 -14.40 -15.49
N GLY A 284 -2.54 -14.44 -15.81
CA GLY A 284 -3.43 -15.54 -15.45
C GLY A 284 -3.34 -15.89 -13.96
N LYS A 285 -2.98 -17.15 -13.67
CA LYS A 285 -2.83 -17.66 -12.29
C LYS A 285 -1.79 -16.93 -11.45
N GLN A 286 -0.79 -16.30 -12.07
CA GLN A 286 0.21 -15.55 -11.33
C GLN A 286 -0.40 -14.33 -10.63
N MET A 287 -1.42 -13.70 -11.24
CA MET A 287 -2.12 -12.56 -10.63
C MET A 287 -2.88 -12.99 -9.37
N GLU A 288 -3.57 -14.14 -9.42
CA GLU A 288 -4.27 -14.68 -8.24
C GLU A 288 -3.30 -15.01 -7.11
N LEU A 289 -2.16 -15.65 -7.42
CA LEU A 289 -1.12 -15.92 -6.44
C LEU A 289 -0.56 -14.63 -5.84
N ALA A 290 -0.32 -13.62 -6.68
CA ALA A 290 0.18 -12.31 -6.26
C ALA A 290 -0.75 -11.65 -5.23
N LEU A 291 -2.07 -11.68 -5.48
CA LEU A 291 -3.08 -11.23 -4.53
C LEU A 291 -3.03 -12.03 -3.22
N VAL A 292 -3.00 -13.36 -3.30
CA VAL A 292 -2.94 -14.23 -2.12
C VAL A 292 -1.71 -13.93 -1.25
N PHE A 293 -0.52 -13.76 -1.86
CA PHE A 293 0.70 -13.39 -1.13
C PHE A 293 0.53 -12.06 -0.39
N THR A 294 -0.02 -11.04 -1.03
CA THR A 294 -0.26 -9.73 -0.38
C THR A 294 -1.32 -9.80 0.72
N TRP A 295 -2.34 -10.65 0.58
CA TRP A 295 -3.35 -10.87 1.62
C TRP A 295 -2.77 -11.60 2.83
N ILE A 296 -1.97 -12.64 2.60
CA ILE A 296 -1.27 -13.38 3.66
C ILE A 296 -0.32 -12.44 4.39
N ALA A 297 0.46 -11.61 3.68
CA ALA A 297 1.36 -10.64 4.31
C ALA A 297 0.60 -9.69 5.25
N GLY A 298 -0.58 -9.21 4.83
CA GLY A 298 -1.42 -8.36 5.66
C GLY A 298 -1.91 -9.05 6.92
N LEU A 299 -2.40 -10.30 6.79
CA LEU A 299 -2.83 -11.10 7.93
C LEU A 299 -1.66 -11.41 8.89
N LEU A 300 -0.48 -11.77 8.35
CA LEU A 300 0.71 -12.04 9.14
C LEU A 300 1.16 -10.81 9.94
N ASN A 301 1.05 -9.61 9.38
CA ASN A 301 1.38 -8.39 10.11
C ASN A 301 0.43 -8.14 11.28
N LEU A 302 -0.88 -8.37 11.09
CA LEU A 302 -1.84 -8.26 12.19
C LEU A 302 -1.53 -9.25 13.33
N LEU A 303 -1.13 -10.48 12.99
CA LEU A 303 -0.70 -11.46 13.99
C LEU A 303 0.60 -11.06 14.69
N ALA A 304 1.56 -10.48 13.96
CA ALA A 304 2.79 -9.96 14.55
C ALA A 304 2.52 -8.78 15.50
N VAL A 305 1.61 -7.88 15.12
CA VAL A 305 1.14 -6.78 15.99
C VAL A 305 0.50 -7.32 17.27
N TRP A 306 -0.28 -8.40 17.16
CA TRP A 306 -0.84 -9.07 18.33
C TRP A 306 0.24 -9.68 19.24
N ASP A 307 1.25 -10.37 18.69
CA ASP A 307 2.43 -10.85 19.46
C ASP A 307 3.23 -9.68 20.07
N ALA A 308 3.23 -8.51 19.42
CA ALA A 308 3.82 -7.28 19.95
C ALA A 308 3.03 -6.76 21.16
N TYR A 309 1.70 -6.79 21.09
CA TYR A 309 0.82 -6.24 22.12
C TYR A 309 0.76 -7.08 23.40
N GLU A 310 0.52 -8.40 23.28
CA GLU A 310 0.37 -9.28 24.46
C GLU A 310 1.69 -9.59 25.16
N GLY A 311 2.82 -9.46 24.45
CA GLY A 311 4.12 -9.87 24.97
C GLY A 311 4.38 -11.36 24.74
N PRO A 312 5.54 -11.88 25.19
CA PRO A 312 5.93 -13.28 24.94
C PRO A 312 4.97 -14.27 25.63
N ALA A 313 4.37 -15.18 24.86
CA ALA A 313 3.54 -16.28 25.37
C ALA A 313 4.32 -17.42 26.06
N TYR A 314 5.65 -17.37 26.08
CA TYR A 314 6.48 -18.38 26.75
C TYR A 314 6.75 -17.98 28.21
N GLY A 315 6.21 -18.79 29.11
CA GLY A 315 6.37 -18.69 30.54
C GLY A 315 7.83 -18.72 30.98
N TYR A 316 8.27 -17.60 31.56
CA TYR A 316 9.27 -17.64 32.61
C TYR A 316 8.48 -17.82 33.92
N GLY A 317 8.61 -18.99 34.53
CA GLY A 317 7.83 -19.39 35.70
C GLY A 317 8.02 -20.84 36.15
N ASP A 318 8.50 -21.73 35.26
CA ASP A 318 8.83 -23.13 35.61
C ASP A 318 10.29 -23.34 36.04
N GLU A 319 11.09 -22.27 36.12
CA GLU A 319 12.36 -22.35 36.84
C GLU A 319 12.03 -22.30 38.33
N PRO A 320 12.29 -23.37 39.11
CA PRO A 320 12.07 -23.33 40.55
C PRO A 320 12.85 -22.13 41.10
N THR A 321 12.19 -21.34 41.95
CA THR A 321 12.89 -20.24 42.65
C THR A 321 14.13 -20.81 43.35
N GLU A 322 15.19 -20.01 43.52
CA GLU A 322 16.41 -20.48 44.22
C GLU A 322 16.10 -21.07 45.60
N GLU A 323 15.00 -20.61 46.22
CA GLU A 323 14.45 -21.17 47.46
C GLU A 323 13.83 -22.56 47.28
N GLU A 324 13.05 -22.80 46.23
CA GLU A 324 12.49 -24.12 45.89
C GLU A 324 13.56 -25.12 45.46
N ALA A 325 14.60 -24.66 44.76
CA ALA A 325 15.76 -25.46 44.40
C ALA A 325 16.57 -25.88 45.64
N LYS A 326 16.75 -24.97 46.61
CA LYS A 326 17.39 -25.28 47.91
C LYS A 326 16.53 -26.21 48.76
N LYS A 327 15.20 -26.06 48.74
CA LYS A 327 14.26 -26.92 49.48
C LYS A 327 14.29 -28.36 48.96
N LYS A 328 14.24 -28.55 47.64
CA LYS A 328 14.39 -29.86 46.99
C LYS A 328 15.76 -30.51 47.25
N GLN A 329 16.84 -29.72 47.28
CA GLN A 329 18.17 -30.24 47.67
C GLN A 329 18.20 -30.70 49.14
N SER A 330 17.61 -29.92 50.06
CA SER A 330 17.54 -30.29 51.48
C SER A 330 16.69 -31.54 51.76
N GLU A 331 15.56 -31.70 51.06
CA GLU A 331 14.69 -32.88 51.17
C GLU A 331 15.35 -34.13 50.58
N SER A 332 16.10 -34.00 49.48
CA SER A 332 16.87 -35.10 48.90
C SER A 332 18.04 -35.57 49.78
N HIS A 333 18.64 -34.65 50.56
CA HIS A 333 19.70 -34.97 51.52
C HIS A 333 19.13 -35.65 52.77
N ALA A 334 17.97 -35.21 53.27
CA ALA A 334 17.31 -35.81 54.43
C ALA A 334 16.76 -37.22 54.16
N SER A 335 16.33 -37.51 52.92
CA SER A 335 15.85 -38.83 52.52
C SER A 335 16.96 -39.89 52.43
N LYS A 336 18.23 -39.49 52.20
CA LYS A 336 19.37 -40.42 52.11
C LYS A 336 19.98 -40.81 53.45
N THR A 337 19.60 -40.16 54.55
CA THR A 337 20.18 -40.41 55.89
C THR A 337 19.32 -41.35 56.75
N LYS A 338 18.21 -41.92 56.22
CA LYS A 338 17.24 -42.72 56.98
C LYS A 338 17.03 -44.17 56.49
N GLU A 339 18.03 -44.82 55.91
CA GLU A 339 18.05 -46.29 55.83
C GLU A 339 19.03 -46.86 56.87
N PRO A 340 18.58 -47.64 57.87
CA PRO A 340 19.45 -48.22 58.88
C PRO A 340 20.10 -49.51 58.38
N GLU A 341 21.39 -49.58 58.65
CA GLU A 341 22.29 -50.73 58.67
C GLU A 341 21.71 -51.87 59.55
N ALA A 342 21.14 -52.90 58.93
CA ALA A 342 20.76 -54.15 59.62
C ALA A 342 20.70 -55.34 58.66
N ALA A 343 21.86 -55.85 58.22
CA ALA A 343 22.02 -57.23 57.75
C ALA A 343 23.51 -57.60 57.57
N ALA A 344 24.23 -57.83 58.67
CA ALA A 344 25.47 -58.62 58.66
C ALA A 344 25.87 -59.06 60.08
N ALA A 345 25.40 -60.22 60.54
CA ALA A 345 26.10 -61.02 61.54
C ALA A 345 25.57 -62.46 61.58
N GLU A 346 26.51 -63.40 61.70
CA GLU A 346 26.40 -64.85 61.98
C GLU A 346 26.14 -65.74 60.75
N ALA A 347 27.16 -66.41 60.19
CA ALA A 347 28.01 -67.52 60.70
C ALA A 347 27.36 -68.89 60.48
#